data_AF-A0A552HED2-F1
#
_entry.id   AF-A0A552HED2-F1
#
_cell.length_a   1.000
_cell.length_b   1.000
_cell.length_c   1.000
_cell.angle_alpha   90.00
_cell.angle_beta   90.00
_cell.angle_gamma   90.00
#
_symmetry.space_group_name_H-M   'P 1'
#
loop_
_entity.id
_entity.type
_entity.pdbx_description
1 polymer ?
#
loop_
_entity_poly.entity_id
_entity_poly.type
_entity_poly.pdbx_seq_one_letter_code
_entity_poly.pdbx_strand_id
1 'polypeptide(L)'
;MAIDKEQYPRNSYSDEDRKLIISLLNEYAEKLLNICEEIDKQQRFLTVSLLIYSLVIFIYFHLFYHFIDNTTATRSLIIIPIVFCTFMIYMYFGRQKLGLLKRNARIISTRLEKVIHVASQLQEHILIDFAARLELALRLSDAEWALQNYTNLINRKLFRLF
;
A
#
# COMPACT_ATOMS: atom_id res chain seq x y z
N MET A 1 -49.90 32.65 25.87
CA MET A 1 -49.12 32.85 24.63
C MET A 1 -47.99 31.84 24.65
N ALA A 2 -48.19 30.70 24.00
CA ALA A 2 -47.17 29.68 23.82
C ALA A 2 -46.28 30.11 22.66
N ILE A 3 -45.02 30.43 22.95
CA ILE A 3 -44.01 30.62 21.92
C ILE A 3 -43.55 29.23 21.51
N ASP A 4 -43.96 28.85 20.31
CA ASP A 4 -43.57 27.65 19.61
C ASP A 4 -42.04 27.59 19.56
N LYS A 5 -41.46 26.57 20.20
CA LYS A 5 -40.01 26.36 20.16
C LYS A 5 -39.71 25.79 18.79
N GLU A 6 -39.17 26.65 17.92
CA GLU A 6 -38.60 26.27 16.64
C GLU A 6 -37.82 24.96 16.78
N GLN A 7 -38.40 23.94 16.17
CA GLN A 7 -37.87 22.61 16.07
C GLN A 7 -36.67 22.68 15.13
N TYR A 8 -35.48 22.87 15.72
CA TYR A 8 -34.21 22.67 15.01
C TYR A 8 -34.31 21.37 14.20
N PRO A 9 -33.92 21.34 12.92
CA PRO A 9 -33.86 20.09 12.19
C PRO A 9 -32.76 19.27 12.87
N ARG A 10 -33.18 18.36 13.74
CA ARG A 10 -32.33 17.33 14.32
C ARG A 10 -31.93 16.48 13.12
N ASN A 11 -30.82 16.83 12.49
CA ASN A 11 -30.18 16.03 11.44
C ASN A 11 -29.66 14.77 12.13
N SER A 12 -30.60 13.91 12.49
CA SER A 12 -30.39 12.62 13.12
C SER A 12 -29.85 11.75 12.01
N TYR A 13 -28.52 11.70 11.90
CA TYR A 13 -27.88 10.63 11.16
C TYR A 13 -28.56 9.32 11.56
N SER A 14 -29.06 8.60 10.56
CA SER A 14 -29.77 7.36 10.81
C SER A 14 -28.78 6.30 11.27
N ASP A 15 -29.24 5.32 12.02
CA ASP A 15 -28.43 4.14 12.35
C ASP A 15 -27.90 3.43 11.08
N GLU A 16 -28.57 3.61 9.94
CA GLU A 16 -28.14 3.11 8.63
C GLU A 16 -26.90 3.86 8.12
N ASP A 17 -26.85 5.19 8.24
CA ASP A 17 -25.69 6.00 7.87
C ASP A 17 -24.46 5.63 8.71
N ARG A 18 -24.67 5.38 10.00
CA ARG A 18 -23.62 4.93 10.92
C ARG A 18 -23.05 3.57 10.50
N LYS A 19 -23.93 2.60 10.22
CA LYS A 19 -23.53 1.27 9.76
C LYS A 19 -22.80 1.33 8.43
N LEU A 20 -23.26 2.18 7.51
CA LEU A 20 -22.59 2.42 6.23
C LEU A 20 -21.18 2.97 6.44
N ILE A 21 -21.01 4.00 7.27
CA ILE A 21 -19.69 4.58 7.57
C ILE A 21 -18.75 3.55 8.20
N ILE A 22 -19.23 2.77 9.17
CA ILE A 22 -18.45 1.69 9.80
C ILE A 22 -18.01 0.65 8.75
N SER A 23 -18.91 0.25 7.85
CA SER A 23 -18.58 -0.69 6.78
C SER A 23 -17.53 -0.14 5.82
N LEU A 24 -17.64 1.14 5.43
CA LEU A 24 -16.68 1.79 4.54
C LEU A 24 -15.31 1.97 5.20
N LEU A 25 -15.26 2.37 6.48
CA LEU A 25 -14.02 2.45 7.24
C LEU A 25 -13.29 1.11 7.23
N ASN A 26 -14.01 0.03 7.57
CA ASN A 26 -13.43 -1.30 7.62
C ASN A 26 -12.96 -1.78 6.25
N GLU A 27 -13.81 -1.66 5.23
CA GLU A 27 -13.50 -2.10 3.86
C GLU A 27 -12.29 -1.37 3.29
N TYR A 28 -12.22 -0.05 3.44
CA TYR A 28 -11.11 0.74 2.90
C TYR A 28 -9.83 0.56 3.72
N ALA A 29 -9.91 0.43 5.05
CA ALA A 29 -8.75 0.14 5.90
C ALA A 29 -8.13 -1.22 5.54
N GLU A 30 -8.95 -2.27 5.45
CA GLU A 30 -8.50 -3.61 5.10
C GLU A 30 -7.89 -3.65 3.69
N LYS A 31 -8.56 -3.04 2.70
CA LYS A 31 -8.01 -2.93 1.34
C LYS A 31 -6.69 -2.19 1.31
N LEU A 32 -6.54 -1.11 2.07
CA LEU A 32 -5.29 -0.34 2.12
C LEU A 32 -4.16 -1.18 2.72
N LEU A 33 -4.42 -1.90 3.81
CA LEU A 33 -3.45 -2.77 4.46
C LEU A 33 -2.99 -3.89 3.54
N ASN A 34 -3.93 -4.57 2.88
CA ASN A 34 -3.62 -5.64 1.93
C ASN A 34 -2.73 -5.14 0.78
N ILE A 35 -3.00 -3.94 0.26
CA ILE A 35 -2.15 -3.34 -0.78
C ILE A 35 -0.78 -2.94 -0.23
N CYS A 36 -0.71 -2.42 0.99
CA CYS A 36 0.57 -2.09 1.63
C CYS A 36 1.45 -3.34 1.80
N GLU A 37 0.86 -4.46 2.22
CA GLU A 37 1.55 -5.74 2.33
C GLU A 37 2.05 -6.25 0.98
N GLU A 38 1.22 -6.21 -0.06
CA GLU A 38 1.61 -6.62 -1.41
C GLU A 38 2.74 -5.72 -1.98
N ILE A 39 2.71 -4.42 -1.68
CA ILE A 39 3.79 -3.50 -2.05
C ILE A 39 5.09 -3.89 -1.34
N ASP A 40 5.06 -4.11 -0.01
CA ASP A 40 6.25 -4.47 0.77
C ASP A 40 6.82 -5.82 0.29
N LYS A 41 5.96 -6.80 0.02
CA LYS A 41 6.34 -8.10 -0.53
C LYS A 41 6.99 -7.98 -1.91
N GLN A 42 6.36 -7.24 -2.84
CA GLN A 42 6.88 -7.02 -4.18
C GLN A 42 8.24 -6.30 -4.13
N GLN A 43 8.39 -5.33 -3.23
CA GLN A 43 9.62 -4.56 -3.06
C GLN A 43 10.76 -5.40 -2.47
N ARG A 44 10.48 -6.21 -1.45
CA ARG A 44 11.44 -7.19 -0.90
C ARG A 44 11.87 -8.18 -1.97
N PHE A 45 10.91 -8.70 -2.74
CA PHE A 45 11.19 -9.64 -3.82
C PHE A 45 12.10 -9.04 -4.89
N LEU A 46 11.84 -7.81 -5.36
CA LEU A 46 12.72 -7.11 -6.30
C LEU A 46 14.12 -6.88 -5.72
N THR A 47 14.22 -6.51 -4.45
CA THR A 47 15.50 -6.27 -3.77
C THR A 47 16.32 -7.56 -3.65
N VAL A 48 15.70 -8.65 -3.20
CA VAL A 48 16.34 -9.97 -3.08
C VAL A 48 16.75 -10.50 -4.45
N SER A 49 15.89 -10.40 -5.47
CA SER A 49 16.22 -10.81 -6.84
C SER A 49 17.42 -10.04 -7.40
N LEU A 50 17.55 -8.75 -7.08
CA LEU A 50 18.71 -7.94 -7.50
C LEU A 50 20.00 -8.37 -6.79
N LEU A 51 19.94 -8.69 -5.49
CA LEU A 51 21.09 -9.21 -4.74
C LEU A 51 21.54 -10.59 -5.21
N ILE A 52 20.59 -11.49 -5.51
CA ILE A 52 20.92 -12.81 -6.07
C ILE A 52 21.57 -12.64 -7.43
N TYR A 53 21.02 -11.77 -8.28
CA TYR A 53 21.57 -11.52 -9.61
C TYR A 53 22.98 -10.93 -9.57
N SER A 54 23.25 -9.98 -8.67
CA SER A 54 24.61 -9.43 -8.51
C SER A 54 25.60 -10.48 -8.02
N LEU A 55 25.19 -11.38 -7.13
CA LEU A 55 26.02 -12.49 -6.64
C LEU A 55 26.30 -13.51 -7.76
N VAL A 56 25.30 -13.84 -8.59
CA VAL A 56 25.49 -14.71 -9.76
C VAL A 56 26.47 -14.10 -10.76
N ILE A 57 26.34 -12.80 -11.05
CA ILE A 57 27.29 -12.09 -11.92
C ILE A 57 28.71 -12.13 -11.31
N PHE A 58 28.85 -11.88 -10.02
CA PHE A 58 30.16 -11.89 -9.36
C PHE A 58 30.84 -13.26 -9.44
N ILE A 59 30.11 -14.34 -9.14
CA ILE A 59 30.61 -15.72 -9.29
C ILE A 59 30.99 -15.99 -10.74
N TYR A 60 30.15 -15.58 -11.68
CA TYR A 60 30.40 -15.76 -13.11
C TYR A 60 31.68 -15.05 -13.55
N PHE A 61 31.89 -13.79 -13.17
CA PHE A 61 33.13 -13.06 -13.48
C PHE A 61 34.36 -13.70 -12.84
N HIS A 62 34.26 -14.18 -11.60
CA HIS A 62 35.37 -14.86 -10.93
C HIS A 62 35.77 -16.15 -11.65
N LEU A 63 34.78 -16.97 -12.03
CA LEU A 63 35.02 -18.19 -12.81
C LEU A 63 35.55 -17.87 -14.21
N PHE A 64 35.01 -16.84 -14.85
CA PHE A 64 35.45 -16.39 -16.16
C PHE A 64 36.94 -16.04 -16.14
N TYR A 65 37.39 -15.24 -15.17
CA TYR A 65 38.79 -14.84 -15.04
C TYR A 65 39.75 -16.04 -14.90
N HIS A 66 39.35 -17.08 -14.18
CA HIS A 66 40.20 -18.25 -13.92
C HIS A 66 40.23 -19.25 -15.11
N PHE A 67 39.25 -19.22 -16.01
CA PHE A 67 39.07 -20.19 -17.10
C PHE A 67 39.08 -19.54 -18.49
N ILE A 68 39.82 -18.44 -18.65
CA ILE A 68 39.95 -17.75 -19.95
C ILE A 68 40.64 -18.68 -20.96
N ASP A 69 39.84 -19.18 -21.89
CA ASP A 69 40.27 -19.79 -23.15
C ASP A 69 39.48 -19.13 -24.30
N ASN A 70 40.04 -19.09 -25.51
CA ASN A 70 39.45 -18.36 -26.64
C ASN A 70 38.06 -18.90 -27.03
N THR A 71 37.80 -20.18 -26.77
CA THR A 71 36.52 -20.83 -27.06
C THR A 71 35.44 -20.54 -26.01
N THR A 72 35.80 -20.37 -24.74
CA THR A 72 34.88 -19.96 -23.66
C THR A 72 34.53 -18.47 -23.75
N ALA A 73 35.48 -17.63 -24.19
CA ALA A 73 35.27 -16.18 -24.36
C ALA A 73 34.25 -15.82 -25.45
N THR A 74 34.18 -16.58 -26.54
CA THR A 74 33.20 -16.33 -27.62
C THR A 74 31.79 -16.75 -27.24
N ARG A 75 31.63 -17.84 -26.47
CA ARG A 75 30.32 -18.29 -25.96
C ARG A 75 29.76 -17.35 -24.89
N SER A 76 30.60 -16.82 -24.01
CA SER A 76 30.18 -15.87 -22.97
C SER A 76 29.63 -14.56 -23.56
N LEU A 77 30.23 -14.06 -24.65
CA LEU A 77 29.79 -12.84 -25.34
C LEU A 77 28.32 -12.89 -25.82
N ILE A 78 27.78 -14.08 -26.10
CA ILE A 78 26.39 -14.25 -26.56
C ILE A 78 25.45 -14.51 -25.38
N ILE A 79 25.86 -15.33 -24.41
CA ILE A 79 24.98 -15.75 -23.30
C ILE A 79 24.73 -14.60 -22.31
N ILE A 80 25.75 -13.80 -22.00
CA ILE A 80 25.65 -12.67 -21.06
C ILE A 80 24.54 -11.68 -21.46
N PRO A 81 24.51 -11.14 -22.71
CA PRO A 81 23.47 -10.19 -23.09
C PRO A 81 22.07 -10.81 -23.09
N ILE A 82 21.92 -12.10 -23.40
CA ILE A 82 20.61 -12.77 -23.34
C ILE A 82 20.10 -12.84 -21.89
N VAL A 83 20.95 -13.29 -20.96
CA VAL A 83 20.62 -13.37 -19.53
C VAL A 83 20.38 -11.98 -18.93
N PHE A 84 21.13 -10.97 -19.39
CA PHE A 84 20.92 -9.59 -18.98
C PHE A 84 19.58 -9.03 -19.49
N CYS A 85 19.26 -9.26 -20.77
CA CYS A 85 17.99 -8.82 -21.36
C CYS A 85 16.78 -9.47 -20.67
N THR A 86 16.81 -10.78 -20.40
CA THR A 86 15.72 -11.46 -19.69
C THR A 86 15.54 -10.91 -18.27
N PHE A 87 16.64 -10.64 -17.56
CA PHE A 87 16.60 -10.01 -16.24
C PHE A 87 16.02 -8.59 -16.30
N MET A 88 16.42 -7.78 -17.28
CA MET A 88 15.90 -6.41 -17.45
C MET A 88 14.41 -6.40 -17.75
N ILE A 89 13.91 -7.31 -18.61
CA ILE A 89 12.48 -7.46 -18.89
C ILE A 89 11.72 -7.82 -17.61
N TYR A 90 12.22 -8.79 -16.85
CA TYR A 90 11.63 -9.21 -15.59
C TYR A 90 11.55 -8.05 -14.57
N MET A 91 12.64 -7.29 -14.41
CA MET A 91 12.67 -6.11 -13.55
C MET A 91 11.71 -5.02 -14.00
N TYR A 92 11.57 -4.81 -15.31
CA TYR A 92 10.64 -3.84 -15.89
C TYR A 92 9.19 -4.17 -15.53
N PHE A 93 8.74 -5.41 -15.75
CA PHE A 93 7.38 -5.84 -15.38
C PHE A 93 7.16 -5.75 -13.87
N GLY A 94 8.16 -6.13 -13.07
CA GLY A 94 8.09 -6.05 -11.61
C GLY A 94 7.91 -4.60 -11.10
N ARG A 95 8.61 -3.63 -11.70
CA ARG A 95 8.43 -2.19 -11.39
C ARG A 95 7.09 -1.66 -11.86
N GLN A 96 6.61 -2.08 -13.02
CA GLN A 96 5.29 -1.66 -13.53
C GLN A 96 4.16 -2.10 -12.59
N LYS A 97 4.19 -3.36 -12.14
CA LYS A 97 3.22 -3.88 -11.14
C LYS A 97 3.28 -3.06 -9.84
N LEU A 98 4.49 -2.76 -9.36
CA LEU A 98 4.67 -1.93 -8.17
C LEU A 98 4.06 -0.53 -8.35
N GLY A 99 4.27 0.10 -9.51
CA GLY A 99 3.70 1.41 -9.83
C GLY A 99 2.16 1.42 -9.81
N LEU A 100 1.53 0.37 -10.34
CA LEU A 100 0.07 0.21 -10.29
C LEU A 100 -0.43 0.05 -8.85
N LEU A 101 0.24 -0.77 -8.04
CA LEU A 101 -0.11 -0.96 -6.63
C LEU A 101 0.02 0.36 -5.85
N LYS A 102 1.11 1.12 -6.06
CA LYS A 102 1.30 2.45 -5.44
C LYS A 102 0.18 3.41 -5.81
N ARG A 103 -0.26 3.43 -7.09
CA ARG A 103 -1.36 4.26 -7.55
C ARG A 103 -2.69 3.86 -6.90
N ASN A 104 -2.97 2.57 -6.82
CA ASN A 104 -4.19 2.06 -6.18
C ASN A 104 -4.21 2.37 -4.68
N ALA A 105 -3.08 2.16 -3.99
CA ALA A 105 -2.91 2.52 -2.58
C ALA A 105 -3.21 4.01 -2.35
N ARG A 106 -2.69 4.88 -3.22
CA ARG A 106 -2.93 6.33 -3.14
C ARG A 106 -4.42 6.65 -3.25
N ILE A 107 -5.11 6.09 -4.25
CA ILE A 107 -6.54 6.32 -4.44
C ILE A 107 -7.34 5.86 -3.22
N ILE A 108 -7.03 4.69 -2.67
CA ILE A 108 -7.71 4.14 -1.51
C ILE A 108 -7.42 4.96 -0.25
N SER A 109 -6.16 5.37 -0.03
CA SER A 109 -5.80 6.22 1.10
C SER A 109 -6.58 7.54 1.12
N THR A 110 -6.70 8.21 -0.02
CA THR A 110 -7.47 9.46 -0.12
C THR A 110 -8.97 9.24 0.09
N ARG A 111 -9.51 8.08 -0.28
CA ARG A 111 -10.91 7.74 0.02
C ARG A 111 -11.10 7.45 1.50
N LEU A 112 -10.20 6.67 2.10
CA LEU A 112 -10.22 6.34 3.53
C LEU A 112 -10.12 7.60 4.39
N GLU A 113 -9.22 8.53 4.04
CA GLU A 113 -9.07 9.82 4.71
C GLU A 113 -10.37 10.65 4.70
N LYS A 114 -11.09 10.68 3.58
CA LYS A 114 -12.41 11.33 3.49
C LYS A 114 -13.45 10.65 4.37
N VAL A 115 -13.46 9.31 4.42
CA VAL A 115 -14.40 8.56 5.25
C VAL A 115 -14.11 8.78 6.74
N ILE A 116 -12.83 8.78 7.15
CA ILE A 116 -12.40 9.11 8.51
C ILE A 116 -12.86 10.52 8.89
N HIS A 117 -12.68 11.51 8.01
CA HIS A 117 -13.13 12.87 8.28
C HIS A 117 -14.63 12.95 8.56
N VAL A 118 -15.46 12.31 7.73
CA VAL A 118 -16.92 12.26 7.92
C VAL A 118 -17.29 11.49 9.18
N ALA A 119 -16.62 10.37 9.45
CA ALA A 119 -16.84 9.55 10.64
C ALA A 119 -16.48 10.29 11.93
N SER A 120 -15.40 11.08 11.93
CA SER A 120 -15.01 11.92 13.06
C SER A 120 -16.06 12.99 13.37
N GLN A 121 -16.63 13.62 12.34
CA GLN A 121 -17.73 14.58 12.51
C GLN A 121 -18.99 13.91 13.07
N LEU A 122 -19.29 12.70 12.58
CA LEU A 122 -20.42 11.91 13.07
C LEU A 122 -20.28 11.57 14.57
N GLN A 123 -19.07 11.22 15.01
CA GLN A 123 -18.79 10.87 16.40
C GLN A 123 -19.12 11.99 17.39
N GLU A 124 -18.98 13.26 16.98
CA GLU A 124 -19.34 14.43 17.79
C GLU A 124 -20.86 14.60 17.96
N HIS A 125 -21.66 14.03 17.05
CA HIS A 125 -23.12 14.14 17.04
C HIS A 125 -23.84 12.94 17.67
N ILE A 126 -23.14 11.82 17.92
CA ILE A 126 -23.67 10.66 18.64
C ILE A 126 -23.67 10.97 20.15
N LEU A 127 -24.72 11.66 20.61
CA LEU A 127 -24.86 12.10 22.00
C LEU A 127 -25.46 11.03 22.95
N ILE A 128 -26.07 9.96 22.43
CA ILE A 128 -27.03 9.15 23.21
C ILE A 128 -26.58 7.71 23.47
N ASP A 129 -25.76 7.11 22.59
CA ASP A 129 -25.33 5.72 22.74
C ASP A 129 -23.80 5.58 22.88
N PHE A 130 -23.36 5.28 24.10
CA PHE A 130 -21.94 5.06 24.42
C PHE A 130 -21.35 3.88 23.64
N ALA A 131 -22.12 2.80 23.45
CA ALA A 131 -21.63 1.61 22.75
C ALA A 131 -21.38 1.92 21.26
N ALA A 132 -22.32 2.59 20.60
CA ALA A 132 -22.15 3.05 19.22
C ALA A 132 -20.97 4.02 19.06
N ARG A 133 -20.79 4.93 20.02
CA ARG A 133 -19.67 5.89 20.01
C ARG A 133 -18.32 5.18 20.19
N LEU A 134 -18.27 4.17 21.06
CA LEU A 134 -17.07 3.35 21.27
C LEU A 134 -16.74 2.50 20.03
N GLU A 135 -17.74 1.86 19.42
CA GLU A 135 -17.55 1.08 18.19
C GLU A 135 -16.97 1.94 17.06
N LEU A 136 -17.56 3.13 16.83
CA LEU A 136 -17.08 4.05 15.82
C LEU A 136 -15.65 4.53 16.12
N ALA A 137 -15.34 4.83 17.40
CA ALA A 137 -14.01 5.25 17.82
C ALA A 137 -12.95 4.17 17.56
N LEU A 138 -13.26 2.90 17.86
CA LEU A 138 -12.35 1.78 17.58
C LEU A 138 -12.09 1.64 16.08
N ARG A 139 -13.15 1.71 15.26
CA ARG A 139 -13.04 1.61 13.79
C ARG A 139 -12.29 2.79 13.17
N LEU A 140 -12.47 3.98 13.71
CA LEU A 140 -11.69 5.16 13.35
C LEU A 140 -10.20 4.94 13.66
N SER A 141 -9.88 4.46 14.87
CA SER A 141 -8.50 4.15 15.26
C SER A 141 -7.85 3.11 14.34
N ASP A 142 -8.58 2.05 13.95
CA ASP A 142 -8.07 1.04 13.01
C ASP A 142 -7.79 1.63 11.62
N ALA A 143 -8.69 2.49 11.14
CA ALA A 143 -8.57 3.17 9.86
C ALA A 143 -7.41 4.19 9.84
N GLU A 144 -7.23 4.94 10.92
CA GLU A 144 -6.10 5.85 11.12
C GLU A 144 -4.77 5.10 11.16
N TRP A 145 -4.74 3.95 11.85
CA TRP A 145 -3.56 3.08 11.88
C TRP A 145 -3.20 2.58 10.47
N ALA A 146 -4.20 2.16 9.67
CA ALA A 146 -3.99 1.75 8.29
C ALA A 146 -3.40 2.87 7.41
N LEU A 147 -3.90 4.11 7.55
CA LEU A 147 -3.34 5.28 6.89
C LEU A 147 -1.91 5.57 7.33
N GLN A 148 -1.65 5.50 8.64
CA GLN A 148 -0.31 5.74 9.18
C GLN A 148 0.69 4.70 8.65
N ASN A 149 0.28 3.43 8.53
CA ASN A 149 1.10 2.38 7.96
C ASN A 149 1.45 2.67 6.49
N TYR A 150 0.47 3.11 5.70
CA TYR A 150 0.70 3.57 4.32
C TYR A 150 1.67 4.76 4.24
N THR A 151 1.49 5.78 5.07
CA THR A 151 2.39 6.95 5.13
C THR A 151 3.81 6.55 5.50
N ASN A 152 3.98 5.66 6.48
CA ASN A 152 5.28 5.12 6.86
C ASN A 152 5.92 4.35 5.70
N LEU A 153 5.15 3.56 4.96
CA LEU A 153 5.61 2.81 3.81
C LEU A 153 6.10 3.73 2.67
N ILE A 154 5.38 4.81 2.37
CA ILE A 154 5.84 5.81 1.38
C ILE A 154 7.09 6.54 1.84
N ASN A 155 7.19 6.85 3.13
CA ASN A 155 8.31 7.62 3.68
C ASN A 155 9.62 6.83 3.76
N ARG A 156 9.58 5.48 3.69
CA ARG A 156 10.78 4.66 3.61
C ARG A 156 11.62 5.03 2.38
N LYS A 157 12.92 5.29 2.58
CA LYS A 157 13.88 5.63 1.50
C LYS A 157 13.84 4.63 0.34
N LEU A 158 13.63 3.36 0.64
CA LEU A 158 13.53 2.28 -0.36
C LEU A 158 12.34 2.51 -1.31
N PHE A 159 11.22 3.08 -0.84
CA PHE A 159 10.05 3.39 -1.67
C PHE A 159 10.32 4.52 -2.68
N ARG A 160 11.30 5.40 -2.43
CA ARG A 160 11.70 6.50 -3.32
C ARG A 160 12.68 6.07 -4.41
N LEU A 161 13.35 4.93 -4.25
CA LEU A 161 14.36 4.42 -5.18
C LEU A 161 13.76 3.52 -6.30
N PHE A 162 12.51 3.09 -6.14
CA PHE A 162 11.78 2.21 -7.07
C PHE A 162 10.48 2.85 -7.53
#